data_AF-A0A2E7HAG5-F1
#
_entry.id   AF-A0A2E7HAG5-F1
#
_cell.length_a   1.000
_cell.length_b   1.000
_cell.length_c   1.000
_cell.angle_alpha   90.00
_cell.angle_beta   90.00
_cell.angle_gamma   90.00
#
_symmetry.space_group_name_H-M   'P 1'
#
loop_
_entity.id
_entity.type
_entity.pdbx_description
1 polymer ?
#
loop_
_entity_poly.entity_id
_entity_poly.type
_entity_poly.pdbx_seq_one_letter_code
_entity_poly.pdbx_strand_id
1 'polypeptide(L)'
;MDEKEKINIIKQIQDSKIQLCISFSGAGFQFLNDILKLEGASKCLLNADIPYSKESLNQNFQIYEPFITRDNTKKLAMSSLNKFSKNNSTNLIISIGCTGSLKTYYKKKGDEKAWIYFLTSDKQEYCFYLEFYRDLEKPLTREFQDELINGMIMTNLREFINNNYKFSAQTSSESKTIKVDTEDIATIHSGPLE
;
A
#
# COMPACT_ATOMS: atom_id res chain seq x y z
N MET A 1 1.16 1.08 15.45
CA MET A 1 2.37 1.93 15.35
C MET A 1 2.02 3.28 15.94
N ASP A 2 2.83 3.81 16.85
CA ASP A 2 2.57 5.13 17.43
C ASP A 2 3.03 6.27 16.50
N GLU A 3 2.57 7.50 16.76
CA GLU A 3 2.87 8.69 15.92
C GLU A 3 4.38 8.97 15.83
N LYS A 4 5.12 8.73 16.91
CA LYS A 4 6.57 8.98 16.95
C LYS A 4 7.31 8.00 16.05
N GLU A 5 6.92 6.74 16.06
CA GLU A 5 7.46 5.72 15.17
C GLU A 5 7.14 6.05 13.70
N LYS A 6 5.91 6.44 13.37
CA LYS A 6 5.54 6.88 12.01
C LYS A 6 6.45 8.01 11.51
N ILE A 7 6.61 9.05 12.32
CA ILE A 7 7.46 10.21 11.98
C ILE A 7 8.90 9.77 11.70
N ASN A 8 9.44 8.87 12.52
CA ASN A 8 10.81 8.36 12.32
C ASN A 8 10.94 7.58 11.00
N ILE A 9 9.95 6.75 10.66
CA ILE A 9 9.94 6.01 9.40
C ILE A 9 9.85 6.95 8.21
N ILE A 10 8.99 7.97 8.26
CA ILE A 10 8.86 8.94 7.16
C ILE A 10 10.15 9.73 6.97
N LYS A 11 10.79 10.17 8.06
CA LYS A 11 12.11 10.83 7.97
C LYS A 11 13.15 9.91 7.34
N GLN A 12 13.17 8.63 7.73
CA GLN A 12 14.04 7.63 7.11
C GLN A 12 13.78 7.49 5.60
N ILE A 13 12.51 7.46 5.18
CA ILE A 13 12.13 7.45 3.75
C ILE A 13 12.64 8.72 3.05
N GLN A 14 12.39 9.90 3.62
CA GLN A 14 12.77 11.20 3.06
C GLN A 14 14.28 11.38 2.91
N ASP A 15 15.08 10.82 3.81
CA ASP A 15 16.54 10.93 3.79
C ASP A 15 17.23 9.74 3.08
N SER A 16 16.46 8.78 2.57
CA SER A 16 16.97 7.65 1.79
C SER A 16 17.14 7.97 0.30
N LYS A 17 17.69 7.04 -0.46
CA LYS A 17 17.84 7.17 -1.93
C LYS A 17 16.63 6.71 -2.72
N ILE A 18 15.44 6.71 -2.12
CA ILE A 18 14.21 6.28 -2.80
C ILE A 18 13.31 7.46 -3.17
N GLN A 19 12.59 7.31 -4.25
CA GLN A 19 11.52 8.20 -4.66
C GLN A 19 10.23 7.40 -4.85
N LEU A 20 9.13 7.87 -4.29
CA LEU A 20 7.83 7.23 -4.29
C LEU A 20 6.94 7.82 -5.38
N CYS A 21 6.32 6.98 -6.18
CA CYS A 21 5.08 7.32 -6.87
C CYS A 21 3.97 6.40 -6.36
N ILE A 22 2.78 6.94 -6.12
CA ILE A 22 1.69 6.16 -5.53
C ILE A 22 0.43 6.26 -6.38
N SER A 23 -0.33 5.17 -6.42
CA SER A 23 -1.64 5.08 -7.08
C SER A 23 -2.62 4.33 -6.17
N PHE A 24 -3.47 5.06 -5.45
CA PHE A 24 -4.33 4.51 -4.39
C PHE A 24 -5.83 4.66 -4.72
N SER A 25 -6.58 3.58 -4.55
CA SER A 25 -8.04 3.55 -4.75
C SER A 25 -8.73 2.79 -3.62
N GLY A 26 -9.61 3.47 -2.88
CA GLY A 26 -10.41 2.87 -1.81
C GLY A 26 -9.68 2.56 -0.49
N ALA A 27 -8.34 2.52 -0.47
CA ALA A 27 -7.48 2.35 0.70
C ALA A 27 -6.05 2.89 0.48
N GLY A 28 -5.24 2.96 1.55
CA GLY A 28 -3.86 3.44 1.59
C GLY A 28 -3.74 4.94 1.88
N PHE A 29 -4.84 5.64 2.15
CA PHE A 29 -4.85 7.11 2.22
C PHE A 29 -4.16 7.64 3.46
N GLN A 30 -4.20 6.90 4.57
CA GLN A 30 -3.49 7.30 5.78
C GLN A 30 -1.98 7.39 5.57
N PHE A 31 -1.39 6.52 4.73
CA PHE A 31 0.04 6.62 4.36
C PHE A 31 0.34 7.91 3.59
N LEU A 32 -0.50 8.25 2.60
CA LEU A 32 -0.35 9.50 1.85
C LEU A 32 -0.51 10.72 2.77
N ASN A 33 -1.50 10.69 3.65
CA ASN A 33 -1.73 11.74 4.62
C ASN A 33 -0.51 11.94 5.53
N ASP A 34 0.04 10.86 6.07
CA ASP A 34 1.19 10.94 6.98
C ASP A 34 2.44 11.49 6.26
N ILE A 35 2.68 11.09 5.00
CA ILE A 35 3.74 11.65 4.15
C ILE A 35 3.54 13.15 3.91
N LEU A 36 2.33 13.59 3.57
CA LEU A 36 2.04 14.99 3.20
C LEU A 36 1.96 15.94 4.40
N LYS A 37 1.58 15.43 5.58
CA LYS A 37 1.48 16.21 6.82
C LYS A 37 2.85 16.66 7.34
N LEU A 38 3.91 15.92 7.00
CA LEU A 38 5.28 16.26 7.39
C LEU A 38 5.97 17.09 6.30
N GLU A 39 6.76 18.06 6.74
CA GLU A 39 7.66 18.79 5.85
C GLU A 39 8.67 17.84 5.17
N GLY A 40 9.13 18.20 3.97
CA GLY A 40 10.11 17.39 3.23
C GLY A 40 9.52 16.29 2.35
N ALA A 41 8.18 16.20 2.21
CA ALA A 41 7.54 15.26 1.29
C ALA A 41 8.11 15.31 -0.14
N SER A 42 8.48 16.49 -0.64
CA SER A 42 9.07 16.68 -1.97
C SER A 42 10.44 16.00 -2.17
N LYS A 43 11.14 15.60 -1.10
CA LYS A 43 12.39 14.84 -1.19
C LYS A 43 12.15 13.43 -1.75
N CYS A 44 11.03 12.81 -1.35
CA CYS A 44 10.73 11.42 -1.68
C CYS A 44 9.50 11.26 -2.56
N LEU A 45 8.43 12.04 -2.43
CA LEU A 45 7.19 11.86 -3.19
C LEU A 45 7.24 12.55 -4.56
N LEU A 46 7.27 11.77 -5.64
CA LEU A 46 7.21 12.25 -7.03
C LEU A 46 5.78 12.56 -7.48
N ASN A 47 4.82 11.70 -7.13
CA ASN A 47 3.45 11.78 -7.61
C ASN A 47 2.51 10.95 -6.73
N ALA A 48 1.25 11.39 -6.65
CA ALA A 48 0.16 10.62 -6.08
C ALA A 48 -1.07 10.68 -7.01
N ASP A 49 -1.50 9.52 -7.51
CA ASP A 49 -2.74 9.37 -8.26
C ASP A 49 -3.82 8.74 -7.35
N ILE A 50 -5.03 9.32 -7.34
CA ILE A 50 -6.16 8.82 -6.53
C ILE A 50 -7.36 8.51 -7.44
N PRO A 51 -7.32 7.40 -8.22
CA PRO A 51 -8.43 7.01 -9.08
C PRO A 51 -9.58 6.40 -8.26
N TYR A 52 -10.40 7.25 -7.66
CA TYR A 52 -11.44 6.81 -6.73
C TYR A 52 -12.71 6.29 -7.43
N SER A 53 -13.10 6.88 -8.57
CA SER A 53 -14.31 6.48 -9.29
C SER A 53 -14.03 5.34 -10.29
N LYS A 54 -15.10 4.59 -10.64
CA LYS A 54 -15.02 3.55 -11.67
C LYS A 54 -14.55 4.13 -13.01
N GLU A 55 -15.02 5.33 -13.34
CA GLU A 55 -14.65 6.04 -14.55
C GLU A 55 -13.16 6.39 -14.56
N SER A 56 -12.63 6.88 -13.44
CA SER A 56 -11.20 7.20 -13.32
C SER A 56 -10.32 5.96 -13.44
N LEU A 57 -10.70 4.85 -12.80
CA LEU A 57 -10.01 3.56 -12.95
C LEU A 57 -10.06 3.04 -14.39
N ASN A 58 -11.22 3.08 -15.04
CA ASN A 58 -11.40 2.62 -16.41
C ASN A 58 -10.60 3.47 -17.41
N GLN A 59 -10.76 4.80 -17.35
CA GLN A 59 -10.20 5.73 -18.35
C GLN A 59 -8.69 5.89 -18.21
N ASN A 60 -8.17 5.97 -16.98
CA ASN A 60 -6.77 6.28 -16.76
C ASN A 60 -5.89 5.02 -16.60
N PHE A 61 -6.49 3.89 -16.18
CA PHE A 61 -5.73 2.68 -15.82
C PHE A 61 -6.24 1.39 -16.48
N GLN A 62 -7.35 1.43 -17.23
CA GLN A 62 -7.96 0.23 -17.85
C GLN A 62 -8.24 -0.89 -16.83
N ILE A 63 -8.73 -0.48 -15.66
CA ILE A 63 -9.08 -1.35 -14.53
C ILE A 63 -10.60 -1.46 -14.43
N TYR A 64 -11.12 -2.68 -14.60
CA TYR A 64 -12.55 -3.00 -14.59
C TYR A 64 -12.91 -3.94 -13.43
N GLU A 65 -14.20 -4.19 -13.23
CA GLU A 65 -14.67 -5.16 -12.23
C GLU A 65 -14.19 -6.59 -12.55
N PRO A 66 -13.77 -7.38 -11.54
CA PRO A 66 -13.65 -7.01 -10.12
C PRO A 66 -12.48 -6.05 -9.85
N PHE A 67 -12.73 -4.92 -9.16
CA PHE A 67 -11.72 -3.88 -8.98
C PHE A 67 -10.57 -4.28 -8.05
N ILE A 68 -10.89 -4.98 -6.95
CA ILE A 68 -9.94 -5.28 -5.88
C ILE A 68 -9.29 -6.65 -6.13
N THR A 69 -8.31 -6.66 -7.04
CA THR A 69 -7.52 -7.85 -7.39
C THR A 69 -6.03 -7.52 -7.38
N ARG A 70 -5.22 -8.57 -7.25
CA ARG A 70 -3.77 -8.51 -7.39
C ARG A 70 -3.35 -7.80 -8.67
N ASP A 71 -3.88 -8.25 -9.80
CA ASP A 71 -3.49 -7.76 -11.13
C ASP A 71 -3.92 -6.31 -11.38
N ASN A 72 -5.12 -5.91 -10.95
CA ASN A 72 -5.56 -4.53 -11.06
C ASN A 72 -4.72 -3.60 -10.16
N THR A 73 -4.33 -4.06 -8.97
CA THR A 73 -3.43 -3.30 -8.09
C THR A 73 -2.02 -3.20 -8.69
N LYS A 74 -1.53 -4.27 -9.32
CA LYS A 74 -0.27 -4.26 -10.07
C LYS A 74 -0.34 -3.27 -11.24
N LYS A 75 -1.46 -3.20 -11.98
CA LYS A 75 -1.66 -2.20 -13.06
C LYS A 75 -1.56 -0.76 -12.53
N LEU A 76 -2.14 -0.46 -11.37
CA LEU A 76 -1.98 0.85 -10.73
C LEU A 76 -0.51 1.18 -10.48
N ALA A 77 0.23 0.28 -9.82
CA ALA A 77 1.65 0.48 -9.56
C ALA A 77 2.46 0.59 -10.87
N MET A 78 2.19 -0.26 -11.85
CA MET A 78 2.90 -0.29 -13.13
C MET A 78 2.70 1.01 -13.92
N SER A 79 1.49 1.57 -13.91
CA SER A 79 1.17 2.83 -14.59
C SER A 79 2.03 3.98 -14.08
N SER A 80 2.08 4.20 -12.76
CA SER A 80 2.92 5.25 -12.17
C SER A 80 4.41 4.95 -12.36
N LEU A 81 4.85 3.68 -12.25
CA LEU A 81 6.25 3.34 -12.51
C LEU A 81 6.66 3.67 -13.94
N ASN A 82 5.87 3.27 -14.94
CA ASN A 82 6.15 3.53 -16.36
C ASN A 82 6.19 5.02 -16.70
N LYS A 83 5.39 5.83 -16.00
CA LYS A 83 5.33 7.29 -16.16
C LYS A 83 6.62 7.97 -15.68
N PHE A 84 7.21 7.49 -14.59
CA PHE A 84 8.34 8.17 -13.92
C PHE A 84 9.69 7.46 -14.06
N SER A 85 9.74 6.17 -14.40
CA SER A 85 10.98 5.38 -14.52
C SER A 85 11.90 5.81 -15.66
N LYS A 86 11.35 6.54 -16.63
CA LYS A 86 12.12 7.13 -17.75
C LYS A 86 12.87 8.41 -17.35
N ASN A 87 12.62 8.94 -16.17
CA ASN A 87 13.40 10.06 -15.65
C ASN A 87 14.77 9.54 -15.22
N ASN A 88 15.85 10.17 -15.69
CA ASN A 88 17.24 9.85 -15.33
C ASN A 88 17.55 10.25 -13.88
N SER A 89 16.78 9.75 -12.92
CA SER A 89 17.01 9.95 -11.50
C SER A 89 18.12 9.01 -11.02
N THR A 90 19.02 9.51 -10.17
CA THR A 90 19.99 8.67 -9.45
C THR A 90 19.34 7.91 -8.29
N ASN A 91 18.10 8.26 -7.92
CA ASN A 91 17.34 7.61 -6.88
C ASN A 91 16.56 6.41 -7.42
N LEU A 92 16.36 5.42 -6.55
CA LEU A 92 15.54 4.25 -6.85
C LEU A 92 14.05 4.63 -6.78
N ILE A 93 13.32 4.46 -7.87
CA ILE A 93 11.88 4.73 -7.86
C ILE A 93 11.14 3.49 -7.34
N ILE A 94 10.27 3.69 -6.37
CA ILE A 94 9.31 2.71 -5.87
C ILE A 94 7.91 3.20 -6.21
N SER A 95 7.19 2.42 -7.01
CA SER A 95 5.78 2.63 -7.27
C SER A 95 4.92 1.77 -6.36
N ILE A 96 3.96 2.40 -5.68
CA ILE A 96 3.05 1.72 -4.75
C ILE A 96 1.62 1.81 -5.30
N GLY A 97 1.05 0.66 -5.65
CA GLY A 97 -0.36 0.52 -5.98
C GLY A 97 -1.14 0.03 -4.76
N CYS A 98 -2.29 0.61 -4.47
CA CYS A 98 -3.20 0.09 -3.46
C CYS A 98 -4.64 0.10 -3.99
N THR A 99 -5.33 -1.03 -3.89
CA THR A 99 -6.78 -1.10 -4.05
C THR A 99 -7.39 -1.67 -2.79
N GLY A 100 -8.47 -1.08 -2.30
CA GLY A 100 -9.14 -1.62 -1.12
C GLY A 100 -10.64 -1.40 -1.09
N SER A 101 -11.33 -2.34 -0.47
CA SER A 101 -12.73 -2.29 -0.10
C SER A 101 -12.81 -2.24 1.43
N LEU A 102 -12.59 -1.09 2.04
CA LEU A 102 -12.68 -0.93 3.50
C LEU A 102 -14.13 -0.73 3.95
N LYS A 103 -14.39 -0.82 5.25
CA LYS A 103 -15.72 -0.62 5.85
C LYS A 103 -16.38 0.67 5.39
N THR A 104 -17.70 0.59 5.23
CA THR A 104 -18.59 1.69 4.86
C THR A 104 -19.78 1.77 5.83
N TYR A 105 -20.53 2.87 5.79
CA TYR A 105 -21.72 3.05 6.63
C TYR A 105 -22.88 2.10 6.27
N TYR A 106 -22.88 1.51 5.07
CA TYR A 106 -23.84 0.51 4.62
C TYR A 106 -23.25 -0.91 4.68
N LYS A 107 -24.11 -1.92 4.84
CA LYS A 107 -23.72 -3.35 4.85
C LYS A 107 -23.21 -3.77 3.47
N LYS A 108 -21.94 -4.16 3.38
CA LYS A 108 -21.34 -4.69 2.14
C LYS A 108 -21.70 -6.15 1.91
N LYS A 109 -21.91 -6.51 0.63
CA LYS A 109 -22.02 -7.92 0.21
C LYS A 109 -20.65 -8.59 0.12
N GLY A 110 -19.65 -7.89 -0.41
CA GLY A 110 -18.27 -8.40 -0.54
C GLY A 110 -17.43 -8.19 0.71
N ASP A 111 -16.27 -8.84 0.71
CA ASP A 111 -15.32 -8.82 1.83
C ASP A 111 -14.64 -7.45 2.00
N GLU A 112 -14.18 -7.22 3.22
CA GLU A 112 -13.37 -6.07 3.55
C GLU A 112 -11.90 -6.45 3.37
N LYS A 113 -11.25 -5.87 2.37
CA LYS A 113 -9.93 -6.34 1.93
C LYS A 113 -9.13 -5.28 1.19
N ALA A 114 -7.81 -5.47 1.12
CA ALA A 114 -6.93 -4.60 0.35
C ALA A 114 -5.77 -5.37 -0.29
N TRP A 115 -5.40 -4.96 -1.50
CA TRP A 115 -4.18 -5.36 -2.17
C TRP A 115 -3.21 -4.20 -2.18
N ILE A 116 -1.95 -4.48 -1.88
CA ILE A 116 -0.86 -3.51 -1.94
C ILE A 116 0.26 -4.11 -2.79
N TYR A 117 0.77 -3.33 -3.73
CA TYR A 117 1.79 -3.74 -4.69
C TYR A 117 2.93 -2.73 -4.73
N PHE A 118 4.15 -3.23 -4.69
CA PHE A 118 5.38 -2.45 -4.83
C PHE A 118 6.11 -2.92 -6.08
N LEU A 119 6.48 -1.98 -6.93
CA LEU A 119 7.35 -2.20 -8.09
C LEU A 119 8.48 -1.19 -8.05
N THR A 120 9.70 -1.62 -8.31
CA THR A 120 10.87 -0.73 -8.31
C THR A 120 11.44 -0.56 -9.72
N SER A 121 12.14 0.56 -9.95
CA SER A 121 12.82 0.80 -11.24
C SER A 121 13.96 -0.16 -11.52
N ASP A 122 14.50 -0.85 -10.50
CA ASP A 122 15.46 -1.95 -10.64
C ASP A 122 14.81 -3.34 -10.74
N LYS A 123 13.50 -3.38 -11.03
CA LYS A 123 12.71 -4.59 -11.37
C LYS A 123 12.45 -5.55 -10.21
N GLN A 124 12.43 -5.05 -8.98
CA GLN A 124 11.92 -5.81 -7.85
C GLN A 124 10.40 -5.67 -7.77
N GLU A 125 9.77 -6.75 -7.29
CA GLU A 125 8.32 -6.86 -7.17
C GLU A 125 7.99 -7.45 -5.81
N TYR A 126 7.09 -6.80 -5.09
CA TYR A 126 6.60 -7.28 -3.81
C TYR A 126 5.12 -6.92 -3.66
N CYS A 127 4.34 -7.80 -3.04
CA CYS A 127 2.94 -7.51 -2.78
C CYS A 127 2.46 -8.22 -1.52
N PHE A 128 1.38 -7.68 -0.97
CA PHE A 128 0.63 -8.33 0.08
C PHE A 128 -0.86 -8.04 -0.05
N TYR A 129 -1.64 -8.95 0.53
CA TYR A 129 -3.09 -8.91 0.60
C TYR A 129 -3.51 -8.89 2.07
N LEU A 130 -4.48 -8.04 2.40
CA LEU A 130 -5.14 -8.00 3.70
C LEU A 130 -6.60 -8.38 3.54
N GLU A 131 -7.06 -9.27 4.40
CA GLU A 131 -8.47 -9.57 4.59
C GLU A 131 -8.87 -9.25 6.03
N PHE A 132 -9.87 -8.38 6.20
CA PHE A 132 -10.38 -7.96 7.50
C PHE A 132 -11.59 -8.80 7.89
N TYR A 133 -11.62 -9.24 9.14
CA TYR A 133 -12.75 -9.99 9.67
C TYR A 133 -13.91 -9.03 10.00
N ARG A 134 -15.13 -9.46 9.68
CA ARG A 134 -16.34 -8.63 9.83
C ARG A 134 -17.15 -8.98 11.08
N ASP A 135 -17.10 -10.24 11.49
CA ASP A 135 -17.88 -10.78 12.60
C ASP A 135 -17.06 -10.72 13.90
N LEU A 136 -16.68 -9.50 14.27
CA LEU A 136 -15.90 -9.19 15.49
C LEU A 136 -16.82 -8.68 16.59
N GLU A 137 -16.46 -8.92 17.85
CA GLU A 137 -17.15 -8.33 19.02
C GLU A 137 -17.14 -6.79 18.92
N LYS A 138 -16.01 -6.23 18.48
CA LYS A 138 -15.86 -4.80 18.15
C LYS A 138 -15.50 -4.64 16.69
N PRO A 139 -16.48 -4.31 15.82
CA PRO A 139 -16.21 -4.13 14.40
C PRO A 139 -15.17 -3.04 14.14
N LEU A 140 -14.14 -3.35 13.34
CA LEU A 140 -13.09 -2.39 12.98
C LEU A 140 -13.68 -1.13 12.35
N THR A 141 -13.05 0.03 12.55
CA THR A 141 -13.42 1.25 11.84
C THR A 141 -12.71 1.31 10.49
N ARG A 142 -13.28 2.09 9.53
CA ARG A 142 -12.61 2.35 8.25
C ARG A 142 -11.22 2.95 8.45
N GLU A 143 -11.12 3.91 9.37
CA GLU A 143 -9.86 4.56 9.74
C GLU A 143 -8.85 3.55 10.27
N PHE A 144 -9.27 2.66 11.18
CA PHE A 144 -8.37 1.65 11.73
C PHE A 144 -7.89 0.64 10.67
N GLN A 145 -8.75 0.25 9.73
CA GLN A 145 -8.35 -0.61 8.60
C GLN A 145 -7.31 0.08 7.71
N ASP A 146 -7.50 1.37 7.42
CA ASP A 146 -6.55 2.13 6.61
C ASP A 146 -5.23 2.38 7.36
N GLU A 147 -5.29 2.51 8.69
CA GLU A 147 -4.13 2.61 9.57
C GLU A 147 -3.30 1.32 9.62
N LEU A 148 -3.95 0.15 9.59
CA LEU A 148 -3.25 -1.13 9.47
C LEU A 148 -2.49 -1.23 8.13
N ILE A 149 -3.13 -0.81 7.03
CA ILE A 149 -2.51 -0.75 5.71
C ILE A 149 -1.32 0.22 5.72
N ASN A 150 -1.48 1.39 6.32
CA ASN A 150 -0.42 2.38 6.51
C ASN A 150 0.80 1.79 7.24
N GLY A 151 0.55 1.15 8.39
CA GLY A 151 1.61 0.51 9.18
C GLY A 151 2.37 -0.54 8.36
N MET A 152 1.68 -1.30 7.52
CA MET A 152 2.31 -2.28 6.65
C MET A 152 3.14 -1.65 5.53
N ILE A 153 2.63 -0.61 4.86
CA ILE A 153 3.39 0.12 3.84
C ILE A 153 4.68 0.70 4.45
N MET A 154 4.55 1.40 5.58
CA MET A 154 5.68 2.01 6.28
C MET A 154 6.71 0.97 6.74
N THR A 155 6.26 -0.16 7.31
CA THR A 155 7.17 -1.22 7.76
C THR A 155 7.93 -1.83 6.59
N ASN A 156 7.25 -2.11 5.47
CA ASN A 156 7.90 -2.66 4.28
C ASN A 156 8.91 -1.68 3.66
N LEU A 157 8.60 -0.39 3.60
CA LEU A 157 9.55 0.62 3.13
C LEU A 157 10.77 0.75 4.07
N ARG A 158 10.55 0.74 5.38
CA ARG A 158 11.65 0.74 6.37
C ARG A 158 12.55 -0.48 6.19
N GLU A 159 11.96 -1.68 6.10
CA GLU A 159 12.70 -2.93 5.93
C GLU A 159 13.45 -2.94 4.60
N PHE A 160 12.81 -2.49 3.51
CA PHE A 160 13.45 -2.33 2.21
C PHE A 160 14.70 -1.44 2.28
N ILE A 161 14.59 -0.27 2.93
CA ILE A 161 15.72 0.65 3.12
C ILE A 161 16.82 0.00 3.97
N ASN A 162 16.45 -0.63 5.09
CA ASN A 162 17.38 -1.29 6.01
C ASN A 162 18.09 -2.50 5.38
N ASN A 163 17.44 -3.18 4.43
CA ASN A 163 17.97 -4.33 3.71
C ASN A 163 18.71 -3.93 2.43
N ASN A 164 19.35 -2.74 2.43
CA ASN A 164 20.11 -2.21 1.30
C ASN A 164 19.29 -2.14 0.00
N TYR A 165 18.07 -1.62 0.10
CA TYR A 165 17.16 -1.44 -1.03
C TYR A 165 16.78 -2.75 -1.72
N LYS A 166 16.52 -3.80 -0.93
CA LYS A 166 16.03 -5.09 -1.41
C LYS A 166 14.81 -5.54 -0.65
N PHE A 167 13.76 -5.92 -1.37
CA PHE A 167 12.69 -6.69 -0.74
C PHE A 167 13.25 -8.06 -0.31
N SER A 168 12.88 -8.52 0.87
CA SER A 168 13.19 -9.87 1.30
C SER A 168 12.62 -10.86 0.28
N ALA A 169 13.46 -11.80 -0.19
CA ALA A 169 13.03 -12.81 -1.16
C ALA A 169 11.80 -13.55 -0.61
N GLN A 170 10.71 -13.54 -1.37
CA GLN A 170 9.48 -14.25 -1.03
C GLN A 170 9.78 -15.75 -0.98
N THR A 171 10.01 -16.26 0.22
CA THR A 171 10.13 -17.69 0.49
C THR A 171 8.73 -18.13 0.89
N SER A 172 7.94 -18.58 -0.08
CA SER A 172 6.56 -19.06 0.07
C SER A 172 5.49 -18.01 0.44
N SER A 173 4.23 -18.32 0.12
CA SER A 173 3.06 -17.56 0.54
C SER A 173 2.88 -17.68 2.04
N GLU A 174 3.43 -16.75 2.81
CA GLU A 174 3.26 -16.72 4.26
C GLU A 174 1.96 -15.97 4.60
N SER A 175 1.12 -16.58 5.44
CA SER A 175 -0.02 -15.91 6.04
C SER A 175 0.24 -15.61 7.51
N LYS A 176 -0.15 -14.42 7.95
CA LYS A 176 -0.03 -13.98 9.33
C LYS A 176 -1.33 -13.35 9.80
N THR A 177 -1.88 -13.88 10.88
CA THR A 177 -3.05 -13.29 11.53
C THR A 177 -2.63 -12.11 12.41
N ILE A 178 -3.33 -10.99 12.26
CA ILE A 178 -3.20 -9.82 13.13
C ILE A 178 -4.21 -9.98 14.26
N LYS A 179 -3.74 -9.83 15.50
CA LYS A 179 -4.57 -9.80 16.70
C LYS A 179 -4.59 -8.42 17.33
N VAL A 180 -5.73 -8.04 17.88
CA VAL A 180 -5.84 -6.91 18.82
C VAL A 180 -6.45 -7.47 20.10
N ASP A 181 -5.77 -7.21 21.21
CA ASP A 181 -6.02 -7.88 22.49
C ASP A 181 -5.95 -9.41 22.35
N THR A 182 -7.10 -10.10 22.28
CA THR A 182 -7.19 -11.56 22.08
C THR A 182 -7.95 -11.95 20.82
N GLU A 183 -8.47 -10.98 20.07
CA GLU A 183 -9.33 -11.21 18.90
C GLU A 183 -8.52 -11.13 17.60
N ASP A 184 -8.72 -12.08 16.70
CA ASP A 184 -8.14 -12.06 15.37
C ASP A 184 -8.93 -11.07 14.52
N ILE A 185 -8.26 -10.08 13.93
CA ILE A 185 -8.95 -8.97 13.26
C ILE A 185 -8.71 -8.92 11.75
N ALA A 186 -7.61 -9.52 11.28
CA ALA A 186 -7.25 -9.57 9.87
C ALA A 186 -6.25 -10.68 9.59
N THR A 187 -6.21 -11.14 8.34
CA THR A 187 -5.14 -12.01 7.83
C THR A 187 -4.34 -11.28 6.76
N ILE A 188 -3.02 -11.30 6.90
CA ILE A 188 -2.08 -10.81 5.90
C ILE A 188 -1.57 -12.00 5.11
N HIS A 189 -1.47 -11.85 3.79
CA HIS A 189 -0.81 -12.80 2.91
C HIS A 189 0.32 -12.07 2.17
N SER A 190 1.57 -12.52 2.33
CA SER A 190 2.74 -11.96 1.64
C SER A 190 3.09 -12.82 0.42
N GLY A 191 3.30 -12.18 -0.74
CA GLY A 191 3.54 -12.90 -2.01
C GLY A 191 2.48 -13.92 -2.45
N PRO A 192 1.18 -13.71 -2.19
CA PRO A 192 0.15 -14.65 -2.68
C PRO A 192 0.18 -14.72 -4.22
N LEU A 193 0.17 -15.95 -4.74
CA LEU A 193 0.10 -16.22 -6.17
C LEU A 193 -1.28 -15.88 -6.75
N GLU A 194 -2.32 -15.89 -5.91
CA GLU A 194 -3.73 -15.59 -6.23
C GLU A 194 -4.41 -14.84 -5.08
#